data_AF-A0AAR5PP94-F1
#
_entry.id   AF-A0AAR5PP94-F1
#
_cell.length_a   1.000
_cell.length_b   1.000
_cell.length_c   1.000
_cell.angle_alpha   90.00
_cell.angle_beta   90.00
_cell.angle_gamma   90.00
#
_symmetry.space_group_name_H-M   'P 1'
#
loop_
_entity.id
_entity.type
_entity.pdbx_description
1 polymer ?
#
loop_
_entity_poly.entity_id
_entity_poly.type
_entity_poly.pdbx_seq_one_letter_code
_entity_poly.pdbx_strand_id
1 'polypeptide(L)'
;MAHSQVRQNFHKDCEDAINKQVNLELFCSYTYMCMPHHFQRDDVALSGFIHYFRHACDSERDHAHLLMDYQNSRGGRIALKAIEAPGRQEWDTPQEAMQDALELEKRVNESLLQLHSVASGHMDVNLLRDYLETNFLQEQVTSIKEIADYVTNLKRVGEGLGVVVFDNKLRQLTWKF
;
A
#
# COMPACT_ATOMS: atom_id res chain seq x y z
N MET A 1 20.45 9.75 -25.25
CA MET A 1 19.27 8.89 -25.49
C MET A 1 18.19 9.76 -26.13
N ALA A 2 17.50 9.28 -27.16
CA ALA A 2 16.42 10.05 -27.79
C ALA A 2 15.29 10.29 -26.78
N HIS A 3 14.81 11.52 -26.69
CA HIS A 3 13.66 11.86 -25.85
C HIS A 3 12.42 11.11 -26.34
N SER A 4 11.63 10.56 -25.42
CA SER A 4 10.37 9.88 -25.75
C SER A 4 9.42 10.86 -26.45
N GLN A 5 8.77 10.42 -27.53
CA GLN A 5 7.89 11.28 -28.35
C GLN A 5 6.69 11.83 -27.57
N VAL A 6 6.21 11.09 -26.57
CA VAL A 6 5.06 11.47 -25.73
C VAL A 6 5.46 12.31 -24.52
N ARG A 7 6.76 12.54 -24.28
CA ARG A 7 7.21 13.23 -23.07
C ARG A 7 6.96 14.73 -23.18
N GLN A 8 6.03 15.20 -22.36
CA GLN A 8 5.68 16.62 -22.25
C GLN A 8 5.49 17.00 -20.78
N ASN A 9 6.14 18.09 -20.36
CA ASN A 9 6.10 18.63 -18.99
C ASN A 9 6.32 17.57 -17.89
N PHE A 10 7.24 16.63 -18.14
CA PHE A 10 7.52 15.54 -17.21
C PHE A 10 8.99 15.59 -16.80
N HIS A 11 9.24 16.22 -15.65
CA HIS A 11 10.59 16.44 -15.15
C HIS A 11 11.24 15.12 -14.71
N LYS A 12 12.58 15.06 -14.76
CA LYS A 12 13.33 13.86 -14.37
C LYS A 12 13.13 13.52 -12.89
N ASP A 13 13.03 14.52 -12.03
CA ASP A 13 12.79 14.29 -10.60
C ASP A 13 11.43 13.62 -10.35
N CYS A 14 10.40 13.96 -11.13
CA CYS A 14 9.09 13.31 -11.05
C CYS A 14 9.18 11.85 -11.52
N GLU A 15 9.90 11.59 -12.61
CA GLU A 15 10.17 10.23 -13.11
C GLU A 15 10.91 9.38 -12.06
N ASP A 16 11.97 9.91 -11.46
CA ASP A 16 12.75 9.24 -10.43
C ASP A 16 11.94 9.04 -9.15
N ALA A 17 11.08 9.99 -8.78
CA ALA A 17 10.20 9.88 -7.63
C ALA A 17 9.10 8.81 -7.85
N ILE A 18 8.50 8.72 -9.03
CA ILE A 18 7.57 7.64 -9.37
C ILE A 18 8.28 6.28 -9.32
N ASN A 19 9.50 6.18 -9.84
CA ASN A 19 10.28 4.94 -9.74
C ASN A 19 10.56 4.52 -8.28
N LYS A 20 10.76 5.48 -7.38
CA LYS A 20 10.87 5.22 -5.93
C LYS A 20 9.54 4.76 -5.35
N GLN A 21 8.43 5.42 -5.69
CA GLN A 21 7.11 5.03 -5.22
C GLN A 21 6.73 3.62 -5.68
N VAL A 22 6.97 3.28 -6.95
CA VAL A 22 6.78 1.92 -7.49
C VAL A 22 7.52 0.87 -6.65
N ASN A 23 8.76 1.14 -6.28
CA ASN A 23 9.53 0.22 -5.45
C ASN A 23 8.98 0.12 -4.01
N LEU A 24 8.45 1.21 -3.46
CA LEU A 24 7.77 1.22 -2.17
C LEU A 24 6.47 0.41 -2.19
N GLU A 25 5.61 0.57 -3.21
CA GLU A 25 4.37 -0.22 -3.33
C GLU A 25 4.67 -1.71 -3.47
N LEU A 26 5.69 -2.07 -4.26
CA LEU A 26 6.14 -3.46 -4.36
C LEU A 26 6.70 -4.00 -3.04
N PHE A 27 7.42 -3.18 -2.27
CA PHE A 27 7.87 -3.54 -0.93
C PHE A 27 6.70 -3.73 0.04
N CYS A 28 5.67 -2.88 -0.05
CA CYS A 28 4.48 -2.99 0.77
C CYS A 28 3.69 -4.26 0.43
N SER A 29 3.48 -4.53 -0.86
CA SER A 29 2.92 -5.80 -1.34
C SER A 29 3.72 -7.00 -0.83
N TYR A 30 5.06 -6.95 -0.91
CA TYR A 30 5.91 -8.04 -0.43
C TYR A 30 5.86 -8.23 1.10
N THR A 31 5.72 -7.14 1.85
CA THR A 31 5.51 -7.17 3.31
C THR A 31 4.15 -7.75 3.66
N TYR A 32 3.09 -7.29 3.00
CA TYR A 32 1.75 -7.84 3.15
C TYR A 32 1.68 -9.31 2.74
N MET A 33 2.52 -9.78 1.81
CA MET A 33 2.56 -11.19 1.43
C MET A 33 2.89 -12.12 2.61
N CYS A 34 3.71 -11.68 3.56
CA CYS A 34 4.06 -12.50 4.73
C CYS A 34 2.90 -12.63 5.74
N MET A 35 2.10 -11.58 5.90
CA MET A 35 1.03 -11.53 6.90
C MET A 35 -0.02 -12.64 6.76
N PRO A 36 -0.69 -12.86 5.60
CA PRO A 36 -1.70 -13.90 5.49
C PRO A 36 -1.09 -15.30 5.62
N HIS A 37 0.17 -15.51 5.23
CA HIS A 37 0.84 -16.79 5.41
C HIS A 37 1.13 -17.09 6.88
N HIS A 38 1.44 -16.06 7.68
CA HIS A 38 1.53 -16.20 9.13
C HIS A 38 0.17 -16.58 9.74
N PHE A 39 -0.92 -15.87 9.39
CA PHE A 39 -2.26 -16.17 9.91
C PHE A 39 -2.86 -17.49 9.41
N GLN A 40 -2.30 -18.06 8.33
CA GLN A 40 -2.69 -19.35 7.76
C GLN A 40 -2.07 -20.55 8.48
N ARG A 41 -1.05 -20.36 9.32
CA ARG A 41 -0.47 -21.46 10.11
C ARG A 41 -1.51 -22.08 11.03
N ASP A 42 -1.39 -23.37 11.30
CA ASP A 42 -2.33 -24.13 12.14
C ASP A 42 -2.34 -23.67 13.60
N ASP A 43 -1.24 -23.08 14.07
CA ASP A 43 -1.09 -22.51 15.41
C ASP A 43 -1.66 -21.08 15.55
N VAL A 44 -2.13 -20.47 14.45
CA VAL A 44 -2.78 -19.14 14.45
C VAL A 44 -4.21 -19.21 13.90
N ALA A 45 -4.39 -19.77 12.70
CA ALA A 45 -5.67 -20.13 12.09
C ALA A 45 -6.77 -19.04 12.04
N LEU A 46 -6.44 -17.82 11.60
CA LEU A 46 -7.37 -16.68 11.53
C LEU A 46 -7.79 -16.34 10.09
N SER A 47 -8.89 -16.96 9.65
CA SER A 47 -9.35 -16.94 8.25
C SER A 47 -9.71 -15.57 7.68
N GLY A 48 -10.28 -14.69 8.48
CA GLY A 48 -10.62 -13.32 8.09
C GLY A 48 -9.41 -12.41 7.96
N PHE A 49 -8.41 -12.56 8.83
CA PHE A 49 -7.13 -11.87 8.67
C PHE A 49 -6.38 -12.32 7.41
N ILE A 50 -6.41 -13.62 7.08
CA ILE A 50 -5.87 -14.13 5.82
C ILE A 50 -6.55 -13.45 4.62
N HIS A 51 -7.88 -13.39 4.64
CA HIS A 51 -8.68 -12.74 3.57
C HIS A 51 -8.32 -11.26 3.42
N TYR A 52 -8.26 -10.53 4.53
CA TYR A 52 -7.90 -9.11 4.56
C TYR A 52 -6.50 -8.84 4.03
N PHE A 53 -5.46 -9.49 4.56
CA PHE A 53 -4.09 -9.20 4.16
C PHE A 53 -3.74 -9.71 2.75
N ARG A 54 -4.44 -10.73 2.24
CA ARG A 54 -4.34 -11.10 0.82
C ARG A 54 -4.86 -9.99 -0.08
N HIS A 55 -6.02 -9.42 0.26
CA HIS A 55 -6.56 -8.30 -0.50
C HIS A 55 -5.60 -7.09 -0.46
N ALA A 56 -5.07 -6.74 0.72
CA ALA A 56 -4.08 -5.66 0.84
C ALA A 56 -2.83 -5.93 -0.01
N CYS A 57 -2.28 -7.15 0.03
CA CYS A 57 -1.14 -7.55 -0.80
C CYS A 57 -1.40 -7.36 -2.30
N ASP A 58 -2.59 -7.74 -2.77
CA ASP A 58 -2.97 -7.61 -4.18
C ASP A 58 -3.21 -6.13 -4.55
N SER A 59 -3.86 -5.34 -3.68
CA SER A 59 -4.10 -3.90 -3.88
C SER A 59 -2.80 -3.13 -4.05
N GLU A 60 -1.80 -3.36 -3.19
CA GLU A 60 -0.50 -2.68 -3.32
C GLU A 60 0.27 -3.09 -4.58
N ARG A 61 0.06 -4.32 -5.06
CA ARG A 61 0.64 -4.73 -6.34
C ARG A 61 -0.03 -3.99 -7.50
N ASP A 62 -1.34 -3.81 -7.44
CA ASP A 62 -2.09 -3.08 -8.45
C ASP A 62 -1.73 -1.58 -8.43
N HIS A 63 -1.51 -0.98 -7.26
CA HIS A 63 -0.93 0.37 -7.12
C HIS A 63 0.41 0.53 -7.82
N ALA A 64 1.32 -0.45 -7.63
CA ALA A 64 2.60 -0.45 -8.31
C ALA A 64 2.45 -0.50 -9.84
N HIS A 65 1.54 -1.34 -10.34
CA HIS A 65 1.25 -1.44 -11.77
C HIS A 65 0.65 -0.16 -12.33
N LEU A 66 -0.30 0.45 -11.61
CA LEU A 66 -0.90 1.72 -12.01
C LEU A 66 0.18 2.80 -12.20
N LEU A 67 1.12 2.90 -11.26
CA LEU A 67 2.24 3.85 -11.32
C LEU A 67 3.20 3.56 -12.49
N MET A 68 3.46 2.28 -12.78
CA MET A 68 4.27 1.88 -13.94
C MET A 68 3.61 2.27 -15.26
N ASP A 69 2.30 2.04 -15.38
CA ASP A 69 1.54 2.42 -16.57
C ASP A 69 1.51 3.94 -16.75
N TYR A 70 1.35 4.68 -15.65
CA TYR A 70 1.43 6.14 -15.65
C TYR A 70 2.82 6.63 -16.09
N GLN A 71 3.90 6.07 -15.54
CA GLN A 71 5.28 6.39 -15.93
C GLN A 71 5.47 6.24 -17.45
N ASN A 72 4.98 5.14 -18.04
CA ASN A 72 5.06 4.89 -19.47
C ASN A 72 4.22 5.88 -20.29
N SER A 73 3.00 6.20 -19.83
CA SER A 73 2.11 7.16 -20.50
C SER A 73 2.72 8.58 -20.60
N ARG A 74 3.49 8.99 -19.59
CA ARG A 74 4.21 10.28 -19.56
C ARG A 74 5.55 10.25 -20.30
N GLY A 75 5.92 9.11 -20.88
CA GLY A 75 7.18 8.94 -21.60
C GLY A 75 8.40 8.81 -20.70
N GLY A 76 8.20 8.46 -19.43
CA GLY A 76 9.25 8.06 -18.51
C GLY A 76 9.81 6.67 -18.83
N ARG A 77 10.77 6.22 -18.01
CA ARG A 77 11.37 4.90 -18.06
C ARG A 77 11.32 4.29 -16.66
N ILE A 78 10.77 3.08 -16.61
CA ILE A 78 10.71 2.30 -15.37
C ILE A 78 12.13 1.81 -15.05
N ALA A 79 12.58 2.06 -13.82
CA ALA A 79 13.85 1.59 -13.30
C ALA A 79 13.62 0.79 -12.01
N LEU A 80 13.31 -0.51 -12.17
CA LEU A 80 13.08 -1.41 -11.03
C LEU A 80 14.37 -1.60 -10.23
N LYS A 81 14.21 -1.66 -8.90
CA LYS A 81 15.29 -1.91 -7.95
C LYS A 81 15.00 -3.20 -7.16
N ALA A 82 16.01 -3.65 -6.42
CA ALA A 82 15.81 -4.72 -5.45
C ALA A 82 14.69 -4.35 -4.47
N ILE A 83 13.87 -5.33 -4.11
CA ILE A 83 12.85 -5.20 -3.07
C ILE A 83 13.47 -5.77 -1.80
N GLU A 84 13.51 -4.96 -0.75
CA GLU A 84 14.04 -5.39 0.54
C GLU A 84 13.14 -6.46 1.17
N ALA A 85 13.74 -7.38 1.94
CA ALA A 85 12.97 -8.38 2.67
C ALA A 85 12.15 -7.72 3.79
N PRO A 86 10.94 -8.22 4.09
CA PRO A 86 10.13 -7.74 5.20
C PRO A 86 10.89 -7.89 6.52
N GLY A 87 10.90 -6.85 7.35
CA GLY A 87 11.63 -6.85 8.62
C GLY A 87 11.05 -7.79 9.68
N ARG A 88 9.74 -8.08 9.59
CA ARG A 88 9.00 -8.97 10.49
C ARG A 88 8.15 -9.95 9.69
N GLN A 89 8.12 -11.21 10.12
CA GLN A 89 7.39 -12.29 9.46
C GLN A 89 6.50 -13.09 10.42
N GLU A 90 6.58 -12.80 11.72
CA GLU A 90 5.80 -13.46 12.76
C GLU A 90 5.24 -12.42 13.73
N TRP A 91 3.97 -12.59 14.12
CA TRP A 91 3.26 -11.70 15.02
C TRP A 91 2.69 -12.52 16.18
N ASP A 92 2.83 -12.01 17.41
CA ASP A 92 2.30 -12.72 18.58
C ASP A 92 0.79 -12.51 18.70
N THR A 93 0.31 -11.34 18.26
CA THR A 93 -1.11 -11.01 18.26
C THR A 93 -1.56 -10.39 16.93
N PRO A 94 -2.83 -10.57 16.53
CA PRO A 94 -3.38 -9.91 15.33
C PRO A 94 -3.38 -8.39 15.44
N GLN A 95 -3.41 -7.85 16.66
CA GLN A 95 -3.29 -6.42 16.92
C GLN A 95 -1.94 -5.89 16.46
N GLU A 96 -0.85 -6.62 16.70
CA GLU A 96 0.49 -6.22 16.24
C GLU A 96 0.59 -6.20 14.72
N ALA A 97 0.03 -7.20 14.03
CA ALA A 97 0.01 -7.21 12.57
C ALA A 97 -0.75 -6.01 11.99
N MET A 98 -1.90 -5.65 12.59
CA MET A 98 -2.65 -4.46 12.19
C MET A 98 -1.94 -3.15 12.51
N GLN A 99 -1.14 -3.11 13.57
CA GLN A 99 -0.31 -1.96 13.91
C GLN A 99 0.84 -1.78 12.90
N ASP A 100 1.51 -2.87 12.53
CA ASP A 100 2.56 -2.86 11.51
C ASP A 100 1.98 -2.45 10.13
N ALA A 101 0.79 -2.94 9.78
CA ALA A 101 0.07 -2.51 8.59
C ALA A 101 -0.24 -1.01 8.63
N LEU A 102 -0.71 -0.48 9.77
CA LEU A 102 -0.99 0.96 9.93
C LEU A 102 0.26 1.82 9.72
N GLU A 103 1.40 1.37 10.22
CA GLU A 103 2.67 2.08 10.05
C GLU A 103 3.17 2.03 8.61
N LEU A 104 2.98 0.89 7.94
CA LEU A 104 3.27 0.72 6.52
C LEU A 104 2.45 1.69 5.66
N GLU A 105 1.12 1.75 5.87
CA GLU A 105 0.24 2.67 5.13
C GLU A 105 0.58 4.15 5.34
N LYS A 106 0.97 4.51 6.58
CA LYS A 106 1.41 5.88 6.88
C LYS A 106 2.70 6.22 6.15
N ARG A 107 3.63 5.28 6.04
CA ARG A 107 4.88 5.45 5.28
C ARG A 107 4.61 5.62 3.78
N VAL A 108 3.70 4.83 3.22
CA VAL A 108 3.26 4.97 1.82
C VAL A 108 2.65 6.35 1.60
N ASN A 109 1.74 6.77 2.48
CA ASN A 109 1.10 8.08 2.40
C ASN A 109 2.10 9.24 2.52
N GLU A 110 3.09 9.16 3.41
CA GLU A 110 4.15 10.17 3.51
C GLU A 110 4.97 10.26 2.21
N SER A 111 5.31 9.12 1.61
CA SER A 111 6.01 9.07 0.34
C SER A 111 5.19 9.68 -0.81
N LEU A 112 3.87 9.44 -0.83
CA LEU A 112 2.96 10.07 -1.80
C LEU A 112 2.87 11.58 -1.61
N LEU A 113 2.85 12.08 -0.37
CA LEU A 113 2.89 13.53 -0.09
C LEU A 113 4.22 14.16 -0.53
N GLN A 114 5.34 13.45 -0.36
CA GLN A 114 6.64 13.90 -0.89
C GLN A 114 6.64 13.93 -2.43
N LEU A 115 6.07 12.91 -3.07
CA LEU A 115 5.89 12.87 -4.53
C LEU A 115 5.02 14.03 -5.03
N HIS A 116 3.93 14.34 -4.31
CA HIS A 116 3.09 15.51 -4.58
C HIS A 116 3.89 16.81 -4.45
N SER A 117 4.72 16.96 -3.40
CA SER A 117 5.59 18.13 -3.24
C SER A 117 6.58 18.30 -4.40
N VAL A 118 7.21 17.20 -4.86
CA VAL A 118 8.13 17.22 -6.02
C VAL A 118 7.39 17.64 -7.30
N ALA A 119 6.19 17.09 -7.53
CA ALA A 119 5.38 17.45 -8.69
C ALA A 119 4.94 18.92 -8.67
N SER A 120 4.65 19.46 -7.48
CA SER A 120 4.30 20.87 -7.25
C SER A 120 5.46 21.80 -7.57
N GLY A 121 6.67 21.44 -7.14
CA GLY A 121 7.89 22.21 -7.45
C GLY A 121 8.19 22.32 -8.96
N HIS A 122 7.75 21.35 -9.75
CA HIS A 122 7.94 21.31 -11.21
C HIS A 122 6.71 21.73 -12.02
N MET A 123 5.65 22.21 -11.35
CA MET A 123 4.37 22.60 -11.98
C MET A 123 3.74 21.48 -12.84
N ASP A 124 3.88 20.21 -12.43
CA ASP A 124 3.26 19.08 -13.12
C ASP A 124 1.81 18.87 -12.62
N VAL A 125 0.91 19.70 -13.13
CA VAL A 125 -0.52 19.71 -12.73
C VAL A 125 -1.21 18.35 -12.98
N ASN A 126 -0.81 17.63 -14.04
CA ASN A 126 -1.39 16.34 -14.39
C ASN A 126 -1.03 15.26 -13.36
N LEU A 127 0.25 15.24 -12.92
CA LEU A 127 0.68 14.33 -11.86
C LEU A 127 0.00 14.67 -10.52
N LEU A 128 -0.12 15.96 -10.20
CA LEU A 128 -0.70 16.44 -8.95
C LEU A 128 -2.19 16.13 -8.82
N ARG A 129 -3.00 16.70 -9.72
CA ARG A 129 -4.45 16.83 -9.51
C ARG A 129 -5.23 15.63 -10.01
N ASP A 130 -4.85 15.13 -11.18
CA ASP A 130 -5.69 14.15 -11.87
C ASP A 130 -5.30 12.71 -11.51
N TYR A 131 -4.05 12.47 -11.12
CA TYR A 131 -3.55 11.12 -10.88
C TYR A 131 -3.35 10.79 -9.39
N LEU A 132 -2.51 11.55 -8.66
CA LEU A 132 -2.21 11.23 -7.25
C LEU A 132 -3.40 11.49 -6.32
N GLU A 133 -4.07 12.64 -6.47
CA GLU A 133 -5.23 13.00 -5.64
C GLU A 133 -6.42 12.06 -5.85
N THR A 134 -6.68 11.65 -7.10
CA THR A 134 -7.83 10.81 -7.45
C THR A 134 -7.62 9.34 -7.08
N ASN A 135 -6.43 8.79 -7.36
CA ASN A 135 -6.21 7.35 -7.28
C ASN A 135 -5.51 6.89 -6.00
N PHE A 136 -4.83 7.78 -5.25
CA PHE A 136 -3.98 7.37 -4.12
C PHE A 136 -4.30 8.10 -2.82
N LEU A 137 -4.29 9.44 -2.81
CA LEU A 137 -4.36 10.19 -1.54
C LEU A 137 -5.69 9.99 -0.81
N GLN A 138 -6.82 9.95 -1.53
CA GLN A 138 -8.12 9.72 -0.91
C GLN A 138 -8.29 8.27 -0.42
N GLU A 139 -7.67 7.32 -1.13
CA GLU A 139 -7.64 5.91 -0.74
C GLU A 139 -6.81 5.73 0.53
N GLN A 140 -5.56 6.24 0.56
CA GLN A 140 -4.70 6.15 1.74
C GLN A 140 -5.36 6.70 3.01
N VAL A 141 -6.06 7.85 2.93
CA VAL A 141 -6.76 8.41 4.10
C VAL A 141 -7.86 7.47 4.59
N THR A 142 -8.59 6.84 3.67
CA THR A 142 -9.63 5.85 4.00
C THR A 142 -9.01 4.60 4.61
N SER A 143 -7.98 4.05 3.99
CA SER A 143 -7.28 2.83 4.45
C SER A 143 -6.64 3.03 5.83
N ILE A 144 -5.93 4.14 6.06
CA ILE A 144 -5.34 4.48 7.37
C ILE A 144 -6.43 4.60 8.43
N LYS A 145 -7.56 5.22 8.11
CA LYS A 145 -8.69 5.37 9.05
C LYS A 145 -9.30 4.01 9.39
N GLU A 146 -9.51 3.15 8.40
CA GLU A 146 -10.06 1.81 8.57
C GLU A 146 -9.15 0.94 9.44
N ILE A 147 -7.84 0.89 9.14
CA ILE A 147 -6.88 0.11 9.92
C ILE A 147 -6.78 0.65 11.36
N ALA A 148 -6.78 1.97 11.55
CA ALA A 148 -6.76 2.55 12.90
C ALA A 148 -8.01 2.18 13.72
N ASP A 149 -9.19 2.09 13.08
CA ASP A 149 -10.40 1.59 13.73
C ASP A 149 -10.28 0.12 14.09
N TYR A 150 -9.66 -0.69 13.23
CA TYR A 150 -9.38 -2.10 13.48
C TYR A 150 -8.43 -2.31 14.66
N VAL A 151 -7.32 -1.58 14.71
CA VAL A 151 -6.40 -1.59 15.87
C VAL A 151 -7.14 -1.22 17.15
N THR A 152 -7.97 -0.17 17.11
CA THR A 152 -8.74 0.27 18.29
C THR A 152 -9.75 -0.77 18.73
N ASN A 153 -10.45 -1.41 17.78
CA ASN A 153 -11.42 -2.46 18.08
C ASN A 153 -10.74 -3.71 18.63
N LEU A 154 -9.60 -4.13 18.06
CA LEU A 154 -8.81 -5.26 18.55
C LEU A 154 -8.36 -5.04 19.99
N LYS A 155 -7.90 -3.82 20.32
CA LYS A 155 -7.57 -3.45 21.69
C LYS A 155 -8.76 -3.51 22.65
N ARG A 156 -9.98 -3.23 22.18
CA ARG A 156 -11.22 -3.27 22.99
C ARG A 156 -11.74 -4.68 23.22
N VAL A 157 -11.67 -5.55 22.21
CA VAL A 157 -12.20 -6.91 22.29
C VAL A 157 -11.27 -7.86 23.06
N GLY A 158 -9.99 -7.50 23.21
CA GLY A 158 -9.00 -8.30 23.93
C GLY A 158 -8.67 -9.60 23.18
N GLU A 159 -8.23 -10.62 23.91
CA GLU A 159 -7.80 -11.90 23.36
C GLU A 159 -8.92 -12.96 23.36
N GLY A 160 -8.68 -14.10 22.69
CA GLY A 160 -9.60 -15.23 22.67
C GLY A 160 -10.87 -14.97 21.85
N LEU A 161 -12.04 -15.04 22.49
CA LEU A 161 -13.32 -14.94 21.79
C LEU A 161 -13.50 -13.62 21.03
N GLY A 162 -12.96 -12.52 21.55
CA GLY A 162 -13.01 -11.20 20.92
C GLY A 162 -12.35 -11.18 19.54
N VAL A 163 -11.18 -11.82 19.44
CA VAL A 163 -10.43 -11.96 18.17
C VAL A 163 -11.21 -12.81 17.18
N VAL A 164 -11.82 -13.92 17.60
CA VAL A 164 -12.61 -14.79 16.71
C VAL A 164 -13.83 -14.06 16.15
N VAL A 165 -14.50 -13.24 16.95
CA VAL A 165 -15.63 -12.41 16.48
C VAL A 165 -15.14 -11.38 15.46
N PHE A 166 -13.99 -10.77 15.71
CA PHE A 166 -13.37 -9.82 14.79
C PHE A 166 -12.93 -10.47 13.48
N ASP A 167 -12.30 -11.64 13.53
CA ASP A 167 -11.90 -12.44 12.37
C ASP A 167 -13.10 -12.77 11.47
N ASN A 168 -14.21 -13.21 12.07
CA ASN A 168 -15.43 -13.50 11.32
C ASN A 168 -15.98 -12.25 10.61
N LYS A 169 -15.82 -11.05 11.19
CA LYS A 169 -16.19 -9.80 10.55
C LYS A 169 -15.29 -9.49 9.35
N LEU A 170 -13.97 -9.64 9.50
CA LEU A 170 -13.04 -9.43 8.39
C LEU A 170 -13.32 -10.38 7.22
N ARG A 171 -13.68 -11.63 7.50
CA ARG A 171 -14.03 -12.62 6.47
C ARG A 171 -15.24 -12.23 5.62
N GLN A 172 -16.15 -11.41 6.17
CA GLN A 172 -17.34 -10.95 5.46
C GLN A 172 -17.09 -9.69 4.62
N LEU A 173 -15.89 -9.09 4.70
CA LEU A 173 -15.54 -7.95 3.89
C LEU A 173 -15.58 -8.33 2.41
N THR A 174 -16.27 -7.49 1.65
CA THR A 174 -16.36 -7.58 0.20
C THR A 174 -15.93 -6.24 -0.37
N TRP A 175 -14.94 -6.27 -1.24
CA TRP A 175 -14.49 -5.10 -1.98
C TRP A 175 -15.14 -5.13 -3.36
N LYS A 176 -15.70 -4.00 -3.78
CA LYS A 176 -16.22 -3.86 -5.14
C LYS A 176 -15.06 -3.37 -6.01
N PHE A 177 -14.71 -4.18 -7.00
CA PHE A 177 -13.85 -3.78 -8.12
C PHE A 177 -14.63 -2.86 -9.07
#